data_AF-A0A015JV60-F1
#
_entry.id   AF-A0A015JV60-F1
#
_cell.length_a   1.000
_cell.length_b   1.000
_cell.length_c   1.000
_cell.angle_alpha   90.00
_cell.angle_beta   90.00
_cell.angle_gamma   90.00
#
_symmetry.space_group_name_H-M   'P 1'
#
loop_
_entity.id
_entity.type
_entity.pdbx_description
1 polymer ?
#
loop_
_entity_poly.entity_id
_entity_poly.type
_entity_poly.pdbx_seq_one_letter_code
_entity_poly.pdbx_strand_id
1 'polypeptide(L)'
;MADEILLRLQKRWEMWEQPILILSWLLHPTYKMKYFLMPSKSKISYLHMGKWLVYYYKAWTGHNPESILTEFDDFSQGIKYPFDEASVAQFKGNIHKYWGWVRDAYPEIGTVAAHMFGICVNAASVERLWSSMGFFHTKNRNRLKSSEWVKVNSGDPPG
;
A
#
# COMPACT_ATOMS: atom_id res chain seq x y z
N MET A 1 21.19 -4.03 -26.28
CA MET A 1 21.29 -3.64 -24.84
C MET A 1 19.96 -3.10 -24.31
N ALA A 2 19.36 -2.06 -24.93
CA ALA A 2 18.03 -1.58 -24.53
C ALA A 2 16.93 -2.65 -24.66
N ASP A 3 16.93 -3.41 -25.76
CA ASP A 3 15.94 -4.49 -25.99
C ASP A 3 16.09 -5.63 -24.98
N GLU A 4 17.31 -5.95 -24.56
CA GLU A 4 17.56 -6.99 -23.56
C GLU A 4 17.10 -6.56 -22.16
N ILE A 5 17.29 -5.29 -21.80
CA ILE A 5 16.75 -4.70 -20.58
C ILE A 5 15.23 -4.73 -20.61
N LEU A 6 14.61 -4.34 -21.73
CA LEU A 6 13.16 -4.37 -21.91
C LEU A 6 12.60 -5.78 -21.75
N LEU A 7 13.22 -6.77 -22.38
CA LEU A 7 12.78 -8.17 -22.35
C LEU A 7 12.89 -8.76 -20.93
N ARG A 8 13.95 -8.41 -20.19
CA ARG A 8 14.11 -8.79 -18.79
C ARG A 8 13.11 -8.10 -17.88
N LEU A 9 12.81 -6.83 -18.11
CA LEU A 9 11.78 -6.09 -17.38
C LEU A 9 10.41 -6.70 -17.62
N GLN A 10 10.06 -6.98 -18.88
CA GLN A 10 8.79 -7.59 -19.24
C GLN A 10 8.61 -8.98 -18.59
N LYS A 11 9.64 -9.83 -18.64
CA LYS A 11 9.60 -11.14 -17.98
C LYS A 11 9.41 -11.04 -16.46
N ARG A 12 10.08 -10.08 -15.80
CA ARG A 12 9.91 -9.84 -14.36
C ARG A 12 8.55 -9.26 -14.03
N TRP A 13 8.07 -8.36 -14.88
CA TRP A 13 6.74 -7.77 -14.77
C TRP A 13 5.65 -8.84 -14.83
N GLU A 14 5.76 -9.81 -15.74
CA GLU A 14 4.84 -10.95 -15.85
C GLU A 14 4.85 -11.88 -14.63
N MET A 15 5.97 -11.97 -13.90
CA MET A 15 6.09 -12.82 -12.70
C MET A 15 5.63 -12.14 -11.39
N TRP A 16 5.54 -10.81 -11.35
CA TRP A 16 5.20 -10.07 -10.13
C TRP A 16 3.68 -9.90 -9.96
N GLU A 17 3.21 -9.72 -8.72
CA GLU A 17 1.83 -9.32 -8.45
C GLU A 17 1.57 -7.89 -8.99
N GLN A 18 1.24 -7.82 -10.28
CA GLN A 18 0.83 -6.59 -10.96
C GLN A 18 -0.37 -5.88 -10.30
N PRO A 19 -1.38 -6.59 -9.72
CA PRO A 19 -2.58 -5.94 -9.21
C PRO A 19 -2.32 -4.92 -8.10
N ILE A 20 -1.41 -5.20 -7.16
CA ILE A 20 -1.16 -4.29 -6.03
C ILE A 20 -0.49 -3.00 -6.50
N LEU A 21 0.45 -3.08 -7.44
CA LEU A 21 1.11 -1.91 -8.00
C LEU A 21 0.12 -1.05 -8.80
N ILE A 22 -0.74 -1.68 -9.60
CA ILE A 22 -1.78 -0.98 -10.34
C ILE A 22 -2.77 -0.30 -9.39
N LEU A 23 -3.20 -0.99 -8.33
CA LEU A 23 -4.05 -0.41 -7.30
C LEU A 23 -3.35 0.74 -6.56
N SER A 24 -2.05 0.63 -6.27
CA SER A 24 -1.30 1.69 -5.58
C SER A 24 -1.24 2.97 -6.40
N TRP A 25 -1.10 2.82 -7.71
CA TRP A 25 -1.12 3.95 -8.63
C TRP A 25 -2.53 4.53 -8.78
N LEU A 26 -3.56 3.67 -8.83
CA LEU A 26 -4.96 4.06 -8.91
C LEU A 26 -5.45 4.82 -7.67
N LEU A 27 -5.09 4.34 -6.48
CA LEU A 27 -5.46 4.94 -5.19
C LEU A 27 -4.58 6.15 -4.84
N HIS A 28 -3.75 6.64 -5.77
CA HIS A 28 -3.01 7.86 -5.55
C HIS A 28 -3.90 9.07 -5.87
N PRO A 29 -4.29 9.90 -4.88
CA PRO A 29 -5.34 10.91 -5.06
C PRO A 29 -4.98 12.01 -6.07
N THR A 30 -3.69 12.26 -6.30
CA THR A 30 -3.19 13.22 -7.30
C THR A 30 -3.08 12.63 -8.71
N TYR A 31 -2.91 11.31 -8.85
CA TYR A 31 -2.74 10.68 -10.16
C TYR A 31 -4.09 10.17 -10.67
N LYS A 32 -5.01 11.10 -10.92
CA LYS A 32 -6.32 10.81 -11.54
C LYS A 32 -6.11 10.49 -13.03
N MET A 33 -5.75 9.24 -13.32
CA MET A 33 -5.40 8.83 -14.67
C MET A 33 -6.63 8.57 -15.54
N LYS A 34 -6.72 9.34 -16.64
CA LYS A 34 -7.61 9.05 -17.77
C LYS A 34 -7.19 7.79 -18.55
N TYR A 35 -6.02 7.22 -18.27
CA TYR A 35 -5.43 6.11 -19.01
C TYR A 35 -6.30 4.83 -18.96
N PHE A 36 -6.80 4.48 -17.77
CA PHE A 36 -7.72 3.34 -17.61
C PHE A 36 -9.17 3.66 -18.01
N LEU A 37 -9.48 4.94 -18.23
CA LEU A 37 -10.78 5.39 -18.75
C LEU A 37 -10.86 5.29 -20.28
N MET A 38 -9.74 5.01 -20.98
CA MET A 38 -9.73 4.81 -22.44
C MET A 38 -9.94 3.32 -22.76
N PRO A 39 -11.14 2.91 -23.23
CA PRO A 39 -11.47 1.49 -23.45
C PRO A 39 -10.65 0.85 -24.58
N SER A 40 -10.12 1.67 -25.50
CA SER A 40 -9.40 1.20 -26.68
C SER A 40 -7.92 0.85 -26.43
N LYS A 41 -7.36 1.17 -25.26
CA LYS A 41 -5.91 1.00 -25.00
C LYS A 41 -5.56 0.05 -23.86
N SER A 42 -6.50 -0.31 -22.97
CA SER A 42 -6.19 -1.11 -21.80
C SER A 42 -7.01 -2.41 -21.75
N LYS A 43 -6.35 -3.54 -21.48
CA LYS A 43 -7.02 -4.82 -21.19
C LYS A 43 -7.63 -4.86 -19.78
N ILE A 44 -7.29 -3.87 -18.95
CA ILE A 44 -7.63 -3.80 -17.52
C ILE A 44 -8.67 -2.70 -17.34
N SER A 45 -9.89 -3.09 -16.96
CA SER A 45 -10.98 -2.15 -16.70
C SER A 45 -11.18 -1.87 -15.21
N TYR A 46 -11.97 -0.84 -14.90
CA TYR A 46 -12.39 -0.50 -13.54
C TYR A 46 -13.03 -1.68 -12.78
N LEU A 47 -13.72 -2.59 -13.48
CA LEU A 47 -14.29 -3.81 -12.89
C LEU A 47 -13.22 -4.78 -12.38
N HIS A 48 -12.07 -4.87 -13.07
CA HIS A 48 -10.95 -5.70 -12.61
C HIS A 48 -10.34 -5.11 -11.34
N MET A 49 -10.23 -3.79 -11.27
CA MET A 49 -9.72 -3.08 -10.10
C MET A 49 -10.64 -3.26 -8.88
N GLY A 50 -11.96 -3.14 -9.07
CA GLY A 50 -12.93 -3.42 -8.00
C GLY A 50 -12.81 -4.85 -7.46
N LYS A 51 -12.65 -5.85 -8.35
CA LYS A 51 -12.38 -7.24 -7.93
C LYS A 51 -11.10 -7.37 -7.12
N TRP A 52 -10.02 -6.70 -7.53
CA TRP A 52 -8.76 -6.73 -6.79
C TRP A 52 -8.87 -6.03 -5.42
N LEU A 53 -9.58 -4.91 -5.33
CA LEU A 53 -9.84 -4.23 -4.05
C LEU A 53 -10.58 -5.16 -3.08
N VAL A 54 -11.64 -5.82 -3.54
CA VAL A 54 -12.39 -6.81 -2.75
C VAL A 54 -11.48 -7.94 -2.29
N TYR A 55 -10.63 -8.44 -3.18
CA TYR A 55 -9.67 -9.51 -2.86
C TYR A 55 -8.67 -9.08 -1.78
N TYR A 56 -8.00 -7.93 -1.94
CA TYR A 56 -6.98 -7.48 -0.98
C TYR A 56 -7.59 -7.07 0.35
N TYR A 57 -8.77 -6.46 0.35
CA TYR A 57 -9.49 -6.18 1.59
C TYR A 57 -9.71 -7.48 2.39
N LYS A 58 -10.30 -8.50 1.75
CA LYS A 58 -10.50 -9.81 2.37
C LYS A 58 -9.19 -10.44 2.86
N ALA A 59 -8.15 -10.38 2.04
CA ALA A 59 -6.86 -10.98 2.37
C ALA A 59 -6.17 -10.31 3.57
N TRP A 60 -6.35 -9.00 3.77
CA TRP A 60 -5.67 -8.25 4.84
C TRP A 60 -6.49 -8.12 6.11
N THR A 61 -7.82 -8.06 6.02
CA THR A 61 -8.69 -7.89 7.20
C THR A 61 -9.34 -9.20 7.65
N GLY A 62 -9.45 -10.19 6.76
CA GLY A 62 -10.20 -11.43 7.01
C GLY A 62 -11.72 -11.25 6.93
N HIS A 63 -12.21 -10.05 6.62
CA HIS A 63 -13.63 -9.72 6.57
C HIS A 63 -14.15 -9.57 5.13
N ASN A 64 -15.45 -9.79 4.93
CA ASN A 64 -16.09 -9.50 3.65
C ASN A 64 -16.38 -7.99 3.57
N PRO A 65 -16.08 -7.33 2.43
CA PRO A 65 -16.42 -5.93 2.25
C PRO A 65 -17.92 -5.77 2.04
N GLU A 66 -18.49 -4.73 2.64
CA GLU A 66 -19.90 -4.34 2.52
C GLU A 66 -20.07 -3.17 1.56
N SER A 67 -19.15 -2.20 1.57
CA SER A 67 -19.27 -0.91 0.86
C SER A 67 -18.12 -0.60 -0.09
N ILE A 68 -17.08 -1.44 -0.20
CA ILE A 68 -15.81 -1.11 -0.87
C ILE A 68 -15.98 -0.65 -2.32
N LEU A 69 -16.95 -1.21 -3.04
CA LEU A 69 -17.21 -0.84 -4.44
C LEU A 69 -17.91 0.52 -4.54
N THR A 70 -18.79 0.85 -3.60
CA THR A 70 -19.42 2.17 -3.50
C THR A 70 -18.40 3.22 -3.10
N GLU A 71 -17.57 2.93 -2.09
CA GLU A 71 -16.48 3.81 -1.67
C GLU A 71 -15.47 4.06 -2.80
N PHE A 72 -15.19 3.01 -3.60
CA PHE A 72 -14.34 3.11 -4.77
C PHE A 72 -14.96 3.93 -5.89
N ASP A 73 -16.26 3.80 -6.15
CA ASP A 73 -16.96 4.64 -7.12
C ASP A 73 -16.90 6.12 -6.71
N ASP A 74 -17.19 6.44 -5.45
CA ASP A 74 -17.10 7.80 -4.91
C ASP A 74 -15.69 8.39 -5.04
N PHE A 75 -14.66 7.60 -4.72
CA PHE A 75 -13.25 7.98 -4.93
C PHE A 75 -12.95 8.25 -6.40
N SER A 76 -13.42 7.38 -7.30
CA SER A 76 -13.17 7.46 -8.73
C SER A 76 -13.80 8.70 -9.38
N GLN A 77 -14.95 9.12 -8.89
CA GLN A 77 -15.60 10.36 -9.32
C GLN A 77 -14.74 11.56 -8.91
N GLY A 78 -14.17 11.55 -7.70
CA GLY A 78 -13.14 12.50 -7.27
C GLY A 78 -13.58 13.98 -7.29
N ILE A 79 -14.88 14.25 -7.30
CA ILE A 79 -15.47 15.60 -7.36
C ILE A 79 -15.97 16.03 -5.98
N LYS A 80 -16.36 15.08 -5.13
CA LYS A 80 -16.95 15.34 -3.82
C LYS A 80 -15.89 15.26 -2.72
N TYR A 81 -16.11 16.02 -1.65
CA TYR A 81 -15.39 15.85 -0.39
C TYR A 81 -15.50 14.39 0.09
N PRO A 82 -14.40 13.74 0.53
CA PRO A 82 -13.04 14.25 0.73
C PRO A 82 -12.08 14.10 -0.47
N PHE A 83 -12.56 13.61 -1.62
CA PHE A 83 -11.75 13.24 -2.79
C PHE A 83 -11.49 14.39 -3.77
N ASP A 84 -12.03 15.58 -3.47
CA ASP A 84 -11.82 16.78 -4.25
C ASP A 84 -10.36 17.27 -4.14
N GLU A 85 -9.91 18.00 -5.16
CA GLU A 85 -8.52 18.43 -5.27
C GLU A 85 -8.10 19.37 -4.11
N ALA A 86 -9.01 20.19 -3.61
CA ALA A 86 -8.72 21.12 -2.52
C ALA A 86 -8.47 20.36 -1.20
N SER A 87 -9.28 19.34 -0.90
CA SER A 87 -9.09 18.47 0.27
C SER A 87 -7.78 17.69 0.18
N VAL A 88 -7.49 17.08 -0.98
CA VAL A 88 -6.24 16.33 -1.19
C VAL A 88 -5.00 17.23 -1.04
N ALA A 89 -5.06 18.47 -1.56
CA ALA A 89 -3.95 19.41 -1.51
C ALA A 89 -3.52 19.78 -0.07
N GLN A 90 -4.44 19.74 0.90
CA GLN A 90 -4.12 20.04 2.31
C GLN A 90 -3.10 19.08 2.92
N PHE A 91 -3.00 17.85 2.39
CA PHE A 91 -2.07 16.84 2.86
C PHE A 91 -0.66 16.97 2.26
N LYS A 92 -0.43 17.94 1.35
CA LYS A 92 0.88 18.27 0.76
C LYS A 92 1.64 17.04 0.22
N GLY A 93 0.92 16.12 -0.41
CA GLY A 93 1.49 14.88 -0.97
C GLY A 93 1.77 13.77 0.05
N ASN A 94 1.41 13.94 1.33
CA ASN A 94 1.47 12.85 2.30
C ASN A 94 0.27 11.92 2.14
N ILE A 95 0.42 10.95 1.22
CA ILE A 95 -0.63 10.01 0.83
C ILE A 95 -1.05 9.08 1.98
N HIS A 96 -0.09 8.63 2.79
CA HIS A 96 -0.39 7.74 3.92
C HIS A 96 -1.23 8.47 4.99
N LYS A 97 -0.89 9.73 5.29
CA LYS A 97 -1.69 10.56 6.21
C LYS A 97 -3.07 10.86 5.65
N TYR A 98 -3.18 11.13 4.36
CA TYR A 98 -4.46 11.32 3.67
C TYR A 98 -5.37 10.10 3.83
N TRP A 99 -4.89 8.91 3.46
CA TRP A 99 -5.69 7.69 3.56
C TRP A 99 -5.99 7.29 5.00
N GLY A 100 -5.09 7.54 5.93
CA GLY A 100 -5.34 7.36 7.35
C GLY A 100 -6.49 8.22 7.87
N TRP A 101 -6.64 9.45 7.36
CA TRP A 101 -7.74 10.35 7.70
C TRP A 101 -9.05 9.99 6.97
N VAL A 102 -8.97 9.68 5.67
CA VAL A 102 -10.15 9.26 4.88
C VAL A 102 -10.79 7.98 5.42
N ARG A 103 -9.99 7.09 6.02
CA ARG A 103 -10.45 5.82 6.60
C ARG A 103 -11.59 5.99 7.61
N ASP A 104 -11.70 7.12 8.28
CA ASP A 104 -12.79 7.34 9.26
C ASP A 104 -14.16 7.44 8.59
N ALA A 105 -14.22 7.99 7.37
CA ALA A 105 -15.45 8.11 6.58
C ALA A 105 -15.61 6.99 5.54
N TYR A 106 -14.51 6.47 5.03
CA TYR A 106 -14.44 5.42 4.01
C TYR A 106 -13.54 4.27 4.50
N PRO A 107 -14.06 3.44 5.42
CA PRO A 107 -13.25 2.49 6.17
C PRO A 107 -12.66 1.38 5.31
N GLU A 108 -13.35 0.92 4.27
CA GLU A 108 -12.90 -0.24 3.50
C GLU A 108 -11.79 0.15 2.52
N ILE A 109 -12.05 1.14 1.66
CA ILE A 109 -11.03 1.62 0.71
C ILE A 109 -9.88 2.31 1.44
N GLY A 110 -10.17 3.04 2.52
CA GLY A 110 -9.17 3.69 3.34
C GLY A 110 -8.24 2.69 4.00
N THR A 111 -8.76 1.55 4.47
CA THR A 111 -7.93 0.46 5.03
C THR A 111 -7.03 -0.15 3.96
N VAL A 112 -7.57 -0.49 2.77
CA VAL A 112 -6.75 -1.05 1.68
C VAL A 112 -5.66 -0.07 1.27
N ALA A 113 -6.00 1.20 1.06
CA ALA A 113 -5.04 2.21 0.65
C ALA A 113 -3.97 2.46 1.73
N ALA A 114 -4.36 2.60 3.00
CA ALA A 114 -3.42 2.79 4.10
C ALA A 114 -2.45 1.61 4.24
N HIS A 115 -2.95 0.37 4.15
CA HIS A 115 -2.10 -0.82 4.13
C HIS A 115 -1.13 -0.81 2.95
N MET A 116 -1.64 -0.55 1.75
CA MET A 116 -0.84 -0.57 0.53
C MET A 116 0.28 0.49 0.53
N PHE A 117 -0.01 1.71 0.97
CA PHE A 117 1.00 2.77 1.12
C PHE A 117 1.89 2.62 2.35
N GLY A 118 1.54 1.70 3.28
CA GLY A 118 2.40 1.28 4.38
C GLY A 118 3.41 0.19 4.00
N ILE A 119 3.22 -0.51 2.88
CA ILE A 119 4.14 -1.54 2.41
C ILE A 119 5.42 -0.89 1.88
N CYS A 120 6.56 -1.24 2.46
CA CYS A 120 7.86 -0.83 1.94
C CYS A 120 8.15 -1.52 0.60
N VAL A 121 8.20 -0.76 -0.50
CA VAL A 121 8.46 -1.29 -1.86
C VAL A 121 9.90 -1.84 -2.02
N ASN A 122 10.82 -1.48 -1.12
CA ASN A 122 12.23 -1.82 -1.25
C ASN A 122 12.69 -2.85 -0.20
N ALA A 123 13.13 -4.02 -0.66
CA ALA A 123 13.84 -5.00 0.16
C ALA A 123 15.04 -4.36 0.88
N ALA A 124 15.71 -3.37 0.29
CA ALA A 124 16.85 -2.69 0.92
C ALA A 124 16.46 -1.89 2.17
N SER A 125 15.20 -1.51 2.37
CA SER A 125 14.74 -0.92 3.65
C SER A 125 14.63 -1.99 4.73
N VAL A 126 14.12 -3.17 4.37
CA VAL A 126 14.08 -4.34 5.24
C VAL A 126 15.50 -4.84 5.54
N GLU A 127 16.37 -4.93 4.54
CA GLU A 127 17.79 -5.27 4.72
C GLU A 127 18.54 -4.25 5.57
N ARG A 128 18.23 -2.94 5.45
CA ARG A 128 18.79 -1.91 6.35
C ARG A 128 18.30 -2.06 7.78
N LEU A 129 17.03 -2.42 7.98
CA LEU A 129 16.49 -2.74 9.30
C LEU A 129 17.20 -3.96 9.89
N TRP A 130 17.33 -5.05 9.13
CA TRP A 130 18.03 -6.26 9.56
C TRP A 130 19.54 -6.05 9.76
N SER A 131 20.18 -5.21 8.94
CA SER A 131 21.59 -4.82 9.10
C SER A 131 21.80 -4.01 10.38
N SER A 132 20.90 -3.06 10.66
CA SER A 132 20.89 -2.31 11.92
C SER A 132 20.62 -3.23 13.12
N MET A 133 19.74 -4.22 12.96
CA MET A 133 19.47 -5.24 13.97
C MET A 133 20.67 -6.17 14.20
N GLY A 134 21.42 -6.46 13.14
CA GLY A 134 22.68 -7.21 13.19
C GLY A 134 23.72 -6.59 14.12
N PHE A 135 23.70 -5.27 14.33
CA PHE A 135 24.56 -4.59 15.29
C PHE A 135 24.32 -5.05 16.73
N PHE A 136 23.05 -5.31 17.10
CA PHE A 136 22.69 -5.83 18.42
C PHE A 136 22.99 -7.33 18.56
N HIS A 137 22.84 -8.10 17.47
CA HIS A 137 23.07 -9.54 17.49
C HIS A 137 24.56 -9.94 17.44
N THR A 138 25.43 -9.16 16.80
CA THR A 138 26.78 -9.63 16.42
C THR A 138 27.90 -9.18 17.36
N LYS A 139 27.71 -8.12 18.16
CA LYS A 139 28.73 -7.71 19.14
C LYS A 139 28.50 -8.45 20.46
N ASN A 140 29.45 -9.34 20.80
CA ASN A 140 29.54 -10.21 21.98
C ASN A 140 29.24 -9.56 23.36
N ARG A 141 29.07 -8.22 23.43
CA ARG A 141 28.74 -7.44 24.64
C ARG A 141 27.25 -7.12 24.84
N ASN A 142 26.39 -7.23 23.81
CA ASN A 142 24.97 -6.81 23.88
C ASN A 142 23.99 -7.97 23.64
N ARG A 143 24.36 -9.20 24.03
CA ARG A 143 23.53 -10.38 23.82
C ARG A 143 22.35 -10.39 24.80
N LEU A 144 21.29 -9.66 24.48
CA LEU A 144 20.01 -9.78 25.19
C LEU A 144 19.50 -11.22 25.03
N LYS A 145 19.16 -11.85 26.15
CA LYS A 145 18.65 -13.23 26.13
C LYS A 145 17.26 -13.21 25.47
N SER A 146 16.88 -14.28 24.78
CA SER A 146 15.58 -14.37 24.08
C SER A 146 14.37 -14.09 24.98
N SER A 147 14.51 -14.26 26.30
CA SER A 147 13.49 -13.94 27.31
C SER A 147 13.32 -12.45 27.58
N GLU A 148 14.34 -11.62 27.36
CA GLU A 148 14.29 -10.15 27.54
C GLU A 148 13.66 -9.47 26.33
N TRP A 149 13.73 -10.12 25.16
CA TRP A 149 13.17 -9.69 23.89
C TRP A 149 11.64 -9.56 23.90
N VAL A 150 10.96 -10.46 24.60
CA VAL A 150 9.50 -10.42 24.76
C VAL A 150 9.09 -9.23 25.64
N LYS A 151 9.88 -8.92 26.68
CA LYS A 151 9.58 -7.84 27.63
C LYS A 151 9.74 -6.44 27.04
N VAL A 152 10.76 -6.24 26.21
CA VAL A 152 11.00 -4.93 25.56
C VAL A 152 9.91 -4.61 24.54
N ASN A 153 9.33 -5.61 23.87
CA ASN A 153 8.24 -5.40 22.91
C ASN A 153 6.83 -5.43 23.55
N SER A 154 6.70 -5.90 24.80
CA SER A 154 5.42 -5.87 25.53
C SER A 154 5.20 -4.60 26.35
N GLY A 155 6.21 -3.72 26.46
CA GLY A 155 6.06 -2.40 27.09
C GLY A 155 6.03 -2.40 28.63
N ASP A 156 6.39 -3.49 29.29
CA ASP A 156 6.40 -3.55 30.75
C ASP A 156 7.71 -3.00 31.34
N PRO A 157 7.66 -2.09 32.35
CA PRO A 157 8.85 -1.57 32.99
C PRO A 157 9.50 -2.63 33.90
N PRO A 158 10.84 -2.65 34.03
CA PRO A 158 11.51 -3.52 34.97
C PRO A 158 11.28 -3.02 36.41
N GLY A 159 10.83 -3.94 37.28
CA GLY A 159 10.74 -3.74 38.73
C GLY A 159 12.07 -3.93 39.44
#